data_AF-A0A370LL59-F1
#
_entry.id   AF-A0A370LL59-F1
#
_cell.length_a   1.000
_cell.length_b   1.000
_cell.length_c   1.000
_cell.angle_alpha   90.00
_cell.angle_beta   90.00
_cell.angle_gamma   90.00
#
_symmetry.space_group_name_H-M   'P 1'
#
loop_
_entity.id
_entity.type
_entity.pdbx_description
1 polymer ?
#
loop_
_entity_poly.entity_id
_entity_poly.type
_entity_poly.pdbx_seq_one_letter_code
_entity_poly.pdbx_strand_id
1 'polypeptide(L)'
;MFDKLRNSFSNVAKSLGERELKEKDIDEILFELEVSLLESDVATEVIDEIKSELKTKLIGSKVDKNKFEEFVKNSLIEIISGLFDSAGTINLMQNITDKKSSPEPYIILFVGINGTGKTTSLAKLAHLLSKSKFSVVIAAADTFRAGAIEQIREHTNRLNLKLVAQNYGSDPAAVARDAVLYAKSHKIDCVLVDTAGRMQTSKNLMEQIAKITNVVKPDFKIFVGDSLAGNDTVNQAKEFHEHVKFDASILTKSDADARGGAALSIVKVTSTPVLYVGVGQEYDDLKPFDKDTFLETVFGSSKTSSTPSLQPKISKPIEQQKDETVEESKEIIEESEEIEEPEPIPEKKQEPESPPEPKPEPKPEPKPEPKPEPKPEPKPEPKPEPKP
;
A
#
# COMPACT_ATOMS: atom_id res chain seq x y z
N MET A 1 11.15 15.04 -8.32
CA MET A 1 10.08 14.19 -7.76
C MET A 1 9.24 15.10 -6.89
N PHE A 2 7.92 15.12 -7.11
CA PHE A 2 6.96 15.92 -6.31
C PHE A 2 7.14 17.45 -6.34
N ASP A 3 7.77 17.99 -7.38
CA ASP A 3 8.11 19.41 -7.50
C ASP A 3 6.87 20.33 -7.53
N LYS A 4 5.76 19.87 -8.10
CA LYS A 4 4.49 20.64 -8.09
C LYS A 4 3.91 20.75 -6.70
N LEU A 5 3.74 19.63 -6.01
CA LEU A 5 3.22 19.57 -4.64
C LEU A 5 4.07 20.39 -3.68
N ARG A 6 5.40 20.35 -3.85
CA ARG A 6 6.35 21.20 -3.13
C ARG A 6 6.08 22.69 -3.33
N ASN A 7 5.92 23.12 -4.58
CA ASN A 7 5.66 24.53 -4.89
C ASN A 7 4.31 24.97 -4.34
N SER A 8 3.29 24.14 -4.45
CA SER A 8 1.94 24.35 -3.91
C SER A 8 1.96 24.66 -2.42
N PHE A 9 2.57 23.78 -1.62
CA PHE A 9 2.64 23.98 -0.18
C PHE A 9 3.54 25.16 0.23
N SER A 10 4.65 25.39 -0.49
CA SER A 10 5.52 26.54 -0.21
C SER A 10 4.85 27.88 -0.50
N ASN A 11 4.05 27.98 -1.56
CA ASN A 11 3.34 29.22 -1.92
C ASN A 11 2.28 29.57 -0.87
N VAL A 12 1.54 28.56 -0.40
CA VAL A 12 0.52 28.72 0.63
C VAL A 12 1.14 29.18 1.96
N ALA A 13 2.26 28.57 2.36
CA ALA A 13 2.97 28.96 3.58
C ALA A 13 3.44 30.44 3.54
N LYS A 14 3.93 30.91 2.39
CA LYS A 14 4.35 32.31 2.20
C LYS A 14 3.18 33.29 2.22
N SER A 15 2.13 32.99 1.45
CA SER A 15 0.93 33.84 1.33
C SER A 15 0.28 34.09 2.69
N LEU A 16 0.27 33.06 3.54
CA LEU A 16 -0.28 33.14 4.89
C LEU A 16 0.60 33.93 5.89
N GLY A 17 1.91 34.04 5.68
CA GLY A 17 2.81 34.72 6.61
C GLY A 17 2.87 36.25 6.48
N GLU A 18 2.41 36.81 5.36
CA GLU A 18 2.52 38.23 5.08
C GLU A 18 1.37 39.08 5.67
N ARG A 19 0.28 38.46 6.16
CA ARG A 19 -0.97 39.16 6.53
C ARG A 19 -1.43 38.90 7.96
N GLU A 20 -2.15 39.86 8.52
CA GLU A 20 -2.89 39.69 9.78
C GLU A 20 -4.25 39.08 9.41
N LEU A 21 -4.39 37.76 9.60
CA LEU A 21 -5.43 36.96 8.95
C LEU A 21 -6.81 37.14 9.59
N LYS A 22 -7.79 37.59 8.79
CA LYS A 22 -9.22 37.40 9.08
C LYS A 22 -9.68 36.08 8.48
N GLU A 23 -10.82 35.56 8.94
CA GLU A 23 -11.37 34.28 8.48
C GLU A 23 -11.55 34.21 6.95
N LYS A 24 -11.96 35.32 6.32
CA LYS A 24 -12.06 35.42 4.85
C LYS A 24 -10.72 35.31 4.12
N ASP A 25 -9.64 35.83 4.70
CA ASP A 25 -8.30 35.76 4.09
C ASP A 25 -7.78 34.31 4.11
N ILE A 26 -8.15 33.54 5.13
CA ILE A 26 -7.83 32.11 5.23
C ILE A 26 -8.55 31.32 4.13
N ASP A 27 -9.84 31.59 3.90
CA ASP A 27 -10.63 30.87 2.90
C ASP A 27 -10.11 31.06 1.47
N GLU A 28 -9.66 32.28 1.11
CA GLU A 28 -9.04 32.54 -0.21
C GLU A 28 -7.75 31.72 -0.40
N ILE A 29 -6.90 31.65 0.63
CA ILE A 29 -5.64 30.91 0.54
C ILE A 29 -5.85 29.39 0.54
N LEU A 30 -6.84 28.90 1.30
CA LEU A 30 -7.22 27.49 1.25
C LEU A 30 -7.81 27.09 -0.11
N PHE A 31 -8.46 28.01 -0.82
CA PHE A 31 -8.89 27.78 -2.20
C PHE A 31 -7.69 27.74 -3.17
N GLU A 32 -6.69 28.61 -3.01
CA GLU A 32 -5.46 28.50 -3.79
C GLU A 32 -4.72 27.18 -3.54
N LEU A 33 -4.68 26.73 -2.28
CA LEU A 33 -4.15 25.42 -1.90
C LEU A 33 -4.93 24.30 -2.60
N GLU A 34 -6.26 24.36 -2.61
CA GLU A 34 -7.12 23.38 -3.28
C GLU A 34 -6.77 23.24 -4.76
N VAL A 35 -6.73 24.35 -5.50
CA VAL A 35 -6.40 24.37 -6.93
C VAL A 35 -5.03 23.73 -7.17
N SER A 36 -4.05 24.12 -6.35
CA SER A 36 -2.70 23.59 -6.36
C SER A 36 -2.62 22.06 -6.14
N LEU A 37 -3.38 21.54 -5.19
CA LEU A 37 -3.43 20.12 -4.88
C LEU A 37 -4.14 19.32 -5.98
N LEU A 38 -5.21 19.88 -6.57
CA LEU A 38 -5.88 19.29 -7.73
C LEU A 38 -4.92 19.16 -8.93
N GLU A 39 -4.12 20.19 -9.20
CA GLU A 39 -3.09 20.17 -10.26
C GLU A 39 -1.96 19.16 -10.02
N SER A 40 -1.82 18.71 -8.78
CA SER A 40 -0.84 17.71 -8.33
C SER A 40 -1.44 16.30 -8.22
N ASP A 41 -2.62 16.07 -8.80
CA ASP A 41 -3.37 14.80 -8.78
C ASP A 41 -3.62 14.28 -7.36
N VAL A 42 -3.90 15.19 -6.42
CA VAL A 42 -4.41 14.82 -5.09
C VAL A 42 -5.93 14.65 -5.20
N ALA A 43 -6.45 13.55 -4.66
CA ALA A 43 -7.89 13.28 -4.67
C ALA A 43 -8.66 14.31 -3.84
N THR A 44 -9.85 14.70 -4.31
CA THR A 44 -10.68 15.72 -3.67
C THR A 44 -10.96 15.40 -2.20
N GLU A 45 -11.22 14.14 -1.86
CA GLU A 45 -11.46 13.72 -0.48
C GLU A 45 -10.27 14.00 0.46
N VAL A 46 -9.04 13.92 -0.06
CA VAL A 46 -7.81 14.24 0.67
C VAL A 46 -7.66 15.75 0.83
N ILE A 47 -7.96 16.50 -0.23
CA ILE A 47 -7.86 17.96 -0.23
C ILE A 47 -8.82 18.57 0.79
N ASP A 48 -10.05 18.08 0.83
CA ASP A 48 -11.07 18.53 1.77
C ASP A 48 -10.64 18.30 3.22
N GLU A 49 -10.04 17.14 3.52
CA GLU A 49 -9.50 16.84 4.84
C GLU A 49 -8.33 17.75 5.21
N ILE A 50 -7.34 17.91 4.30
CA ILE A 50 -6.21 18.81 4.52
C ILE A 50 -6.68 20.23 4.80
N LYS A 51 -7.64 20.74 4.01
CA LYS A 51 -8.20 22.09 4.20
C LYS A 51 -8.93 22.22 5.53
N SER A 52 -9.76 21.24 5.88
CA SER A 52 -10.54 21.26 7.12
C SER A 52 -9.64 21.25 8.35
N GLU A 53 -8.64 20.37 8.37
CA GLU A 53 -7.68 20.27 9.47
C GLU A 53 -6.79 21.51 9.56
N LEU A 54 -6.30 21.99 8.41
CA LEU A 54 -5.48 23.21 8.37
C LEU A 54 -6.28 24.42 8.84
N LYS A 55 -7.52 24.61 8.36
CA LYS A 55 -8.40 25.71 8.80
C LYS A 55 -8.58 25.68 10.31
N THR A 56 -8.82 24.51 10.88
CA THR A 56 -8.96 24.32 12.34
C THR A 56 -7.69 24.68 13.10
N LYS A 57 -6.50 24.31 12.58
CA LYS A 57 -5.21 24.69 13.17
C LYS A 57 -4.87 26.18 13.01
N LEU A 58 -5.39 26.86 11.99
CA LEU A 58 -5.11 28.28 11.75
C LEU A 58 -6.05 29.20 12.56
N ILE A 59 -7.32 28.84 12.71
CA ILE A 59 -8.30 29.65 13.44
C ILE A 59 -7.95 29.70 14.93
N GLY A 60 -7.75 30.91 15.46
CA GLY A 60 -7.46 31.13 16.88
C GLY A 60 -5.98 31.01 17.26
N SER A 61 -5.11 30.67 16.31
CA SER A 61 -3.67 30.54 16.54
C SER A 61 -2.99 31.91 16.65
N LYS A 62 -2.32 32.15 17.78
CA LYS A 62 -1.50 33.35 18.01
C LYS A 62 -0.06 33.04 17.65
N VAL A 63 0.30 33.23 16.38
CA VAL A 63 1.66 33.00 15.87
C VAL A 63 2.28 34.32 15.45
N ASP A 64 3.54 34.54 15.81
CA ASP A 64 4.31 35.69 15.35
C ASP A 64 4.35 35.73 13.82
N LYS A 65 4.17 36.91 13.21
CA LYS A 65 4.21 37.07 11.73
C LYS A 65 5.46 36.42 11.11
N ASN A 66 6.61 36.54 11.78
CA ASN A 66 7.88 36.00 11.31
C ASN A 66 8.01 34.46 11.40
N LYS A 67 7.10 33.78 12.12
CA LYS A 67 7.08 32.32 12.29
C LYS A 67 5.86 31.67 11.65
N PHE A 68 4.99 32.46 11.04
CA PHE A 68 3.72 31.99 10.52
C PHE A 68 3.91 31.03 9.33
N GLU A 69 4.82 31.33 8.42
CA GLU A 69 5.18 30.44 7.29
C GLU A 69 5.65 29.06 7.80
N GLU A 70 6.53 29.06 8.81
CA GLU A 70 7.03 27.83 9.44
C GLU A 70 5.90 27.07 10.16
N PHE A 71 5.00 27.78 10.83
CA PHE A 71 3.83 27.18 11.48
C PHE A 71 2.89 26.50 10.50
N VAL A 72 2.57 27.14 9.37
CA VAL A 72 1.73 26.54 8.30
C VAL A 72 2.42 25.31 7.73
N LYS A 73 3.72 25.42 7.42
CA LYS A 73 4.51 24.31 6.90
C LYS A 73 4.49 23.12 7.86
N ASN A 74 4.76 23.35 9.14
CA ASN A 74 4.74 22.29 10.15
C ASN A 74 3.34 21.70 10.33
N SER A 75 2.29 22.54 10.31
CA SER A 75 0.91 22.08 10.39
C SER A 75 0.55 21.14 9.23
N LEU A 76 0.95 21.49 8.00
CA LEU A 76 0.77 20.65 6.81
C LEU A 76 1.55 19.33 6.90
N ILE A 77 2.81 19.38 7.35
CA ILE A 77 3.64 18.18 7.57
C ILE A 77 2.96 17.25 8.57
N GLU A 78 2.45 17.78 9.69
CA GLU A 78 1.74 17.01 10.70
C GLU A 78 0.47 16.36 10.16
N ILE A 79 -0.34 17.12 9.40
CA ILE A 79 -1.58 16.60 8.78
C ILE A 79 -1.25 15.44 7.84
N ILE A 80 -0.30 15.66 6.92
CA ILE A 80 0.08 14.64 5.91
C ILE A 80 0.76 13.43 6.57
N SER A 81 1.62 13.64 7.58
CA SER A 81 2.18 12.53 8.36
C SER A 81 1.08 11.72 9.01
N GLY A 82 0.08 12.38 9.61
CA GLY A 82 -1.06 11.72 10.23
C GLY A 82 -1.84 10.83 9.26
N LEU A 83 -1.99 11.26 8.00
CA LEU A 83 -2.59 10.44 6.96
C LEU A 83 -1.81 9.15 6.70
N PHE A 84 -0.48 9.22 6.61
CA PHE A 84 0.36 8.03 6.46
C PHE A 84 0.36 7.14 7.71
N ASP A 85 0.39 7.74 8.90
CA ASP A 85 0.37 7.02 10.18
C ASP A 85 -0.92 6.24 10.38
N SER A 86 -2.06 6.79 9.93
CA SER A 86 -3.37 6.15 10.04
C SER A 86 -3.48 4.83 9.27
N ALA A 87 -2.71 4.67 8.19
CA ALA A 87 -2.66 3.43 7.42
C ALA A 87 -1.76 2.34 8.06
N GLY A 88 -0.98 2.71 9.08
CA GLY A 88 -0.09 1.81 9.80
C GLY A 88 1.17 1.44 9.04
N THR A 89 1.97 0.58 9.65
CA THR A 89 3.27 0.13 9.13
C THR A 89 3.28 -1.38 8.95
N ILE A 90 3.84 -1.85 7.83
CA ILE A 90 3.93 -3.28 7.54
C ILE A 90 5.40 -3.67 7.38
N ASN A 91 5.85 -4.61 8.20
CA ASN A 91 7.15 -5.23 8.04
C ASN A 91 6.99 -6.59 7.33
N LEU A 92 7.04 -6.57 5.99
CA LEU A 92 6.86 -7.77 5.18
C LEU A 92 7.87 -8.87 5.52
N MET A 93 9.11 -8.51 5.84
CA MET A 93 10.19 -9.46 6.15
C MET A 93 9.93 -10.18 7.48
N GLN A 94 9.44 -9.43 8.48
CA GLN A 94 9.03 -10.01 9.75
C GLN A 94 7.84 -10.94 9.56
N ASN A 95 6.81 -10.52 8.80
CA ASN A 95 5.64 -11.35 8.52
C ASN A 95 6.00 -12.70 7.87
N ILE A 96 6.92 -12.69 6.89
CA ILE A 96 7.41 -13.93 6.27
C ILE A 96 8.20 -14.77 7.28
N THR A 97 9.01 -14.13 8.14
CA THR A 97 9.78 -14.82 9.19
C THR A 97 8.88 -15.49 10.20
N ASP A 98 7.86 -14.80 10.69
CA ASP A 98 6.90 -15.33 11.67
C ASP A 98 6.14 -16.52 11.10
N LYS A 99 5.81 -16.47 9.79
CA LYS A 99 5.15 -17.57 9.08
C LYS A 99 6.02 -18.83 8.97
N LYS A 100 7.37 -18.72 9.02
CA LYS A 100 8.26 -19.90 8.97
C LYS A 100 8.04 -20.90 10.11
N SER A 101 7.40 -20.48 11.20
CA SER A 101 6.98 -21.38 12.29
C SER A 101 5.90 -22.38 11.87
N SER A 102 5.20 -22.12 10.76
CA SER A 102 4.19 -22.97 10.14
C SER A 102 4.78 -23.76 8.96
N PRO A 103 4.26 -24.97 8.65
CA PRO A 103 4.62 -25.68 7.42
C PRO A 103 4.08 -25.00 6.13
N GLU A 104 3.31 -23.92 6.27
CA GLU A 104 2.71 -23.18 5.17
C GLU A 104 3.63 -22.04 4.69
N PRO A 105 3.82 -21.87 3.36
CA PRO A 105 4.56 -20.73 2.83
C PRO A 105 3.79 -19.43 3.05
N TYR A 106 4.50 -18.29 3.05
CA TYR A 106 3.87 -16.97 3.02
C TYR A 106 3.44 -16.62 1.58
N ILE A 107 2.15 -16.42 1.35
CA ILE A 107 1.59 -16.24 0.01
C ILE A 107 1.28 -14.76 -0.24
N ILE A 108 1.92 -14.18 -1.26
CA ILE A 108 1.73 -12.79 -1.68
C ILE A 108 1.05 -12.73 -3.05
N LEU A 109 -0.13 -12.12 -3.10
CA LEU A 109 -0.91 -11.93 -4.33
C LEU A 109 -0.73 -10.51 -4.88
N PHE A 110 -0.28 -10.38 -6.12
CA PHE A 110 -0.12 -9.09 -6.79
C PHE A 110 -1.33 -8.79 -7.66
N VAL A 111 -1.94 -7.63 -7.47
CA VAL A 111 -3.12 -7.15 -8.21
C VAL A 111 -2.91 -5.74 -8.76
N GLY A 112 -3.76 -5.31 -9.67
CA GLY A 112 -3.63 -4.03 -10.39
C GLY A 112 -3.75 -4.22 -11.89
N ILE A 113 -3.65 -3.14 -12.66
CA ILE A 113 -3.99 -3.17 -14.09
C ILE A 113 -2.80 -3.40 -15.01
N ASN A 114 -3.04 -3.60 -16.30
CA ASN A 114 -2.00 -3.79 -17.30
C ASN A 114 -1.16 -2.51 -17.43
N GLY A 115 0.16 -2.68 -17.57
CA GLY A 115 1.06 -1.54 -17.79
C GLY A 115 1.49 -0.77 -16.54
N THR A 116 0.96 -1.11 -15.35
CA THR A 116 1.39 -0.52 -14.06
C THR A 116 2.70 -1.09 -13.52
N GLY A 117 3.28 -2.09 -14.19
CA GLY A 117 4.55 -2.71 -13.76
C GLY A 117 4.40 -3.83 -12.72
N LYS A 118 3.25 -4.50 -12.61
CA LYS A 118 3.05 -5.68 -11.74
C LYS A 118 4.13 -6.75 -11.85
N THR A 119 4.28 -7.36 -13.03
CA THR A 119 5.23 -8.46 -13.28
C THR A 119 6.66 -8.04 -12.93
N THR A 120 7.05 -6.82 -13.31
CA THR A 120 8.37 -6.27 -12.98
C THR A 120 8.51 -6.05 -11.47
N SER A 121 7.53 -5.43 -10.81
CA SER A 121 7.56 -5.17 -9.35
C SER A 121 7.62 -6.46 -8.54
N LEU A 122 6.90 -7.50 -8.98
CA LEU A 122 6.98 -8.84 -8.41
C LEU A 122 8.38 -9.41 -8.55
N ALA A 123 9.01 -9.30 -9.72
CA ALA A 123 10.39 -9.74 -9.93
C ALA A 123 11.40 -8.97 -9.05
N LYS A 124 11.21 -7.65 -8.88
CA LYS A 124 12.05 -6.85 -7.97
C LYS A 124 11.86 -7.26 -6.51
N LEU A 125 10.62 -7.51 -6.08
CA LEU A 125 10.37 -8.02 -4.73
C LEU A 125 10.99 -9.40 -4.54
N ALA A 126 10.87 -10.30 -5.53
CA ALA A 126 11.49 -11.62 -5.49
C ALA A 126 13.01 -11.54 -5.33
N HIS A 127 13.66 -10.61 -6.03
CA HIS A 127 15.08 -10.32 -5.89
C HIS A 127 15.44 -9.78 -4.50
N LEU A 128 14.66 -8.83 -3.97
CA LEU A 128 14.84 -8.30 -2.62
C LEU A 128 14.73 -9.39 -1.54
N LEU A 129 13.71 -10.25 -1.64
CA LEU A 129 13.50 -11.39 -0.75
C LEU A 129 14.66 -12.40 -0.83
N SER A 130 15.13 -12.70 -2.05
CA SER A 130 16.25 -13.61 -2.28
C SER A 130 17.57 -13.06 -1.72
N LYS A 131 17.84 -11.77 -1.90
CA LYS A 131 18.98 -11.07 -1.26
C LYS A 131 18.93 -11.17 0.26
N SER A 132 17.72 -11.14 0.80
CA SER A 132 17.43 -11.28 2.24
C SER A 132 17.34 -12.74 2.71
N LYS A 133 17.80 -13.69 1.89
CA LYS A 133 17.90 -15.13 2.21
C LYS A 133 16.56 -15.86 2.36
N PHE A 134 15.46 -15.28 1.86
CA PHE A 134 14.21 -16.01 1.71
C PHE A 134 14.21 -16.77 0.39
N SER A 135 13.79 -18.02 0.45
CA SER A 135 13.50 -18.83 -0.73
C SER A 135 12.15 -18.43 -1.32
N VAL A 136 12.08 -18.30 -2.66
CA VAL A 136 10.91 -17.77 -3.37
C VAL A 136 10.54 -18.67 -4.55
N VAL A 137 9.24 -18.91 -4.72
CA VAL A 137 8.66 -19.47 -5.95
C VAL A 137 7.64 -18.50 -6.53
N ILE A 138 7.56 -18.43 -7.85
CA ILE A 138 6.65 -17.53 -8.56
C ILE A 138 5.57 -18.35 -9.29
N ALA A 139 4.31 -17.90 -9.20
CA ALA A 139 3.18 -18.43 -9.95
C ALA A 139 2.78 -17.46 -11.08
N ALA A 140 2.85 -17.91 -12.34
CA ALA A 140 2.41 -17.15 -13.50
C ALA A 140 0.88 -17.27 -13.70
N ALA A 141 0.11 -16.52 -12.90
CA ALA A 141 -1.35 -16.56 -12.92
C ALA A 141 -1.99 -15.61 -13.98
N ASP A 142 -1.22 -14.81 -14.73
CA ASP A 142 -1.67 -14.19 -15.99
C ASP A 142 -1.65 -15.21 -17.14
N THR A 143 -2.58 -16.18 -17.10
CA THR A 143 -2.59 -17.34 -18.01
C THR A 143 -3.06 -17.01 -19.43
N PHE A 144 -3.63 -15.82 -19.66
CA PHE A 144 -4.21 -15.40 -20.93
C PHE A 144 -3.29 -14.49 -21.75
N ARG A 145 -2.12 -14.12 -21.23
CA ARG A 145 -1.17 -13.27 -21.96
C ARG A 145 0.14 -14.03 -22.10
N ALA A 146 0.34 -14.66 -23.27
CA ALA A 146 1.55 -15.43 -23.55
C ALA A 146 2.83 -14.61 -23.34
N GLY A 147 2.83 -13.33 -23.72
CA GLY A 147 3.94 -12.41 -23.47
C GLY A 147 4.19 -12.11 -21.99
N ALA A 148 3.16 -12.12 -21.14
CA ALA A 148 3.35 -11.95 -19.69
C ALA A 148 4.00 -13.19 -19.06
N ILE A 149 3.59 -14.40 -19.50
CA ILE A 149 4.21 -15.66 -19.07
C ILE A 149 5.69 -15.71 -19.51
N GLU A 150 6.01 -15.29 -20.73
CA GLU A 150 7.40 -15.25 -21.20
C GLU A 150 8.22 -14.19 -20.44
N GLN A 151 7.65 -13.01 -20.21
CA GLN A 151 8.31 -11.95 -19.44
C GLN A 151 8.66 -12.42 -18.01
N ILE A 152 7.71 -13.04 -17.29
CA ILE A 152 8.02 -13.54 -15.95
C ILE A 152 9.00 -14.71 -16.00
N ARG A 153 8.95 -15.56 -17.04
CA ARG A 153 9.93 -16.62 -17.27
C ARG A 153 11.34 -16.07 -17.42
N GLU A 154 11.54 -15.04 -18.22
CA GLU A 154 12.84 -14.37 -18.33
C GLU A 154 13.33 -13.84 -16.98
N HIS A 155 12.48 -13.16 -16.21
CA HIS A 155 12.85 -12.69 -14.87
C HIS A 155 13.25 -13.85 -13.95
N THR A 156 12.45 -14.92 -13.91
CA THR A 156 12.75 -16.10 -13.07
C THR A 156 14.06 -16.77 -13.47
N ASN A 157 14.36 -16.87 -14.77
CA ASN A 157 15.63 -17.42 -15.25
C ASN A 157 16.82 -16.55 -14.84
N ARG A 158 16.71 -15.22 -14.99
CA ARG A 158 17.76 -14.26 -14.60
C ARG A 158 18.02 -14.28 -13.09
N LEU A 159 16.97 -14.46 -12.29
CA LEU A 159 17.06 -14.51 -10.83
C LEU A 159 17.32 -15.92 -10.28
N ASN A 160 17.40 -16.94 -11.15
CA ASN A 160 17.50 -18.36 -10.79
C ASN A 160 16.40 -18.81 -9.80
N LEU A 161 15.16 -18.39 -10.06
CA LEU A 161 13.99 -18.70 -9.25
C LEU A 161 13.11 -19.75 -9.92
N LYS A 162 12.40 -20.54 -9.10
CA LYS A 162 11.41 -21.48 -9.63
C LYS A 162 10.18 -20.72 -10.14
N LEU A 163 9.82 -20.98 -11.39
CA LEU A 163 8.52 -20.60 -11.95
C LEU A 163 7.58 -21.80 -11.99
N VAL A 164 6.34 -21.59 -11.56
CA VAL A 164 5.19 -22.47 -11.79
C VAL A 164 4.27 -21.78 -12.79
N ALA A 165 4.11 -22.42 -13.94
CA ALA A 165 3.25 -21.97 -15.02
C ALA A 165 2.58 -23.20 -15.66
N GLN A 166 1.36 -23.03 -16.13
CA GLN A 166 0.64 -24.05 -16.91
C GLN A 166 0.50 -23.60 -18.38
N ASN A 167 -0.20 -24.41 -19.18
CA ASN A 167 -0.48 -24.08 -20.58
C ASN A 167 -1.29 -22.77 -20.69
N TYR A 168 -1.15 -22.10 -21.83
CA TYR A 168 -1.93 -20.90 -22.13
C TYR A 168 -3.43 -21.16 -22.00
N GLY A 169 -4.16 -20.23 -21.36
CA GLY A 169 -5.60 -20.34 -21.10
C GLY A 169 -5.98 -21.27 -19.93
N SER A 170 -5.01 -21.79 -19.17
CA SER A 170 -5.29 -22.56 -17.95
C SER A 170 -5.92 -21.69 -16.87
N ASP A 171 -6.53 -22.33 -15.87
CA ASP A 171 -7.16 -21.63 -14.75
C ASP A 171 -6.09 -20.97 -13.84
N PRO A 172 -6.09 -19.62 -13.68
CA PRO A 172 -5.14 -18.91 -12.82
C PRO A 172 -5.07 -19.44 -11.39
N ALA A 173 -6.22 -19.84 -10.83
CA ALA A 173 -6.30 -20.36 -9.47
C ALA A 173 -5.61 -21.73 -9.34
N ALA A 174 -5.64 -22.55 -10.39
CA ALA A 174 -4.91 -23.82 -10.43
C ALA A 174 -3.40 -23.60 -10.44
N VAL A 175 -2.90 -22.64 -11.23
CA VAL A 175 -1.47 -22.28 -11.26
C VAL A 175 -0.99 -21.81 -9.88
N ALA A 176 -1.77 -20.93 -9.23
CA ALA A 176 -1.45 -20.44 -7.89
C ALA A 176 -1.43 -21.59 -6.87
N ARG A 177 -2.41 -22.50 -6.92
CA ARG A 177 -2.47 -23.68 -6.04
C ARG A 177 -1.27 -24.60 -6.23
N ASP A 178 -0.88 -24.87 -7.47
CA ASP A 178 0.28 -25.71 -7.77
C ASP A 178 1.58 -25.10 -7.24
N ALA A 179 1.73 -23.78 -7.32
CA ALA A 179 2.88 -23.07 -6.73
C ALA A 179 2.93 -23.20 -5.21
N VAL A 180 1.78 -23.10 -4.54
CA VAL A 180 1.67 -23.32 -3.09
C VAL A 180 2.02 -24.76 -2.71
N LEU A 181 1.54 -25.76 -3.46
CA LEU A 181 1.89 -27.17 -3.23
C LEU A 181 3.39 -27.45 -3.45
N TYR A 182 3.96 -26.85 -4.49
CA TYR A 182 5.40 -26.90 -4.74
C TYR A 182 6.17 -26.29 -3.56
N ALA A 183 5.78 -25.10 -3.10
CA ALA A 183 6.43 -24.43 -1.98
C ALA A 183 6.39 -25.26 -0.69
N LYS A 184 5.23 -25.84 -0.35
CA LYS A 184 5.09 -26.74 0.81
C LYS A 184 6.01 -27.94 0.72
N SER A 185 6.03 -28.64 -0.41
CA SER A 185 6.85 -29.85 -0.59
C SER A 185 8.35 -29.58 -0.57
N HIS A 186 8.76 -28.38 -0.98
CA HIS A 186 10.17 -27.97 -1.04
C HIS A 186 10.59 -27.05 0.12
N LYS A 187 9.71 -26.82 1.10
CA LYS A 187 9.92 -25.92 2.25
C LYS A 187 10.37 -24.52 1.83
N ILE A 188 9.73 -23.97 0.79
CA ILE A 188 9.98 -22.62 0.29
C ILE A 188 9.24 -21.62 1.18
N ASP A 189 9.92 -20.54 1.54
CA ASP A 189 9.41 -19.53 2.49
C ASP A 189 8.24 -18.72 1.92
N CYS A 190 8.30 -18.37 0.63
CA CYS A 190 7.36 -17.43 0.03
C CYS A 190 6.92 -17.82 -1.39
N VAL A 191 5.63 -17.61 -1.66
CA VAL A 191 5.00 -17.75 -2.98
C VAL A 191 4.54 -16.38 -3.46
N LEU A 192 5.01 -15.94 -4.63
CA LEU A 192 4.54 -14.72 -5.27
C LEU A 192 3.61 -15.06 -6.45
N VAL A 193 2.40 -14.51 -6.46
CA VAL A 193 1.40 -14.80 -7.48
C VAL A 193 1.20 -13.58 -8.39
N ASP A 194 1.60 -13.69 -9.66
CA ASP A 194 1.42 -12.64 -10.68
C ASP A 194 0.07 -12.79 -11.39
N THR A 195 -0.90 -11.90 -11.14
CA THR A 195 -2.22 -11.98 -11.77
C THR A 195 -2.32 -11.18 -13.07
N ALA A 196 -3.35 -11.48 -13.87
CA ALA A 196 -3.76 -10.61 -14.97
C ALA A 196 -4.11 -9.19 -14.50
N GLY A 197 -4.12 -8.21 -15.42
CA GLY A 197 -4.43 -6.80 -15.12
C GLY A 197 -5.47 -6.12 -16.02
N ARG A 198 -6.42 -6.84 -16.62
CA ARG A 198 -7.39 -6.21 -17.53
C ARG A 198 -8.48 -5.42 -16.78
N MET A 199 -8.43 -4.09 -16.85
CA MET A 199 -9.41 -3.22 -16.19
C MET A 199 -10.72 -3.03 -16.98
N GLN A 200 -10.64 -3.02 -18.32
CA GLN A 200 -11.79 -2.80 -19.24
C GLN A 200 -12.88 -3.88 -19.17
N THR A 201 -12.66 -4.96 -18.41
CA THR A 201 -13.64 -6.01 -18.08
C THR A 201 -13.55 -6.30 -16.58
N SER A 202 -13.71 -5.26 -15.75
CA SER A 202 -13.44 -5.29 -14.30
C SER A 202 -14.08 -6.48 -13.61
N LYS A 203 -15.34 -6.80 -13.92
CA LYS A 203 -16.07 -7.93 -13.33
C LYS A 203 -15.36 -9.28 -13.50
N ASN A 204 -14.92 -9.61 -14.73
CA ASN A 204 -14.25 -10.90 -14.99
C ASN A 204 -12.89 -10.97 -14.30
N LEU A 205 -12.15 -9.86 -14.24
CA LEU A 205 -10.87 -9.81 -13.54
C LEU A 205 -11.06 -10.00 -12.02
N MET A 206 -12.02 -9.27 -11.43
CA MET A 206 -12.29 -9.37 -10.00
C MET A 206 -12.79 -10.76 -9.61
N GLU A 207 -13.63 -11.39 -10.43
CA GLU A 207 -14.05 -12.79 -10.23
C GLU A 207 -12.86 -13.75 -10.26
N GLN A 208 -11.91 -13.56 -11.18
CA GLN A 208 -10.68 -14.35 -11.22
C GLN A 208 -9.81 -14.15 -9.97
N ILE A 209 -9.61 -12.89 -9.54
CA ILE A 209 -8.83 -12.58 -8.34
C ILE A 209 -9.53 -13.15 -7.09
N ALA A 210 -10.85 -13.03 -6.99
CA ALA A 210 -11.64 -13.61 -5.91
C ALA A 210 -11.50 -15.14 -5.89
N LYS A 211 -11.54 -15.80 -7.05
CA LYS A 211 -11.30 -17.24 -7.17
C LYS A 211 -9.90 -17.62 -6.69
N ILE A 212 -8.86 -16.91 -7.11
CA ILE A 212 -7.48 -17.15 -6.63
C ILE A 212 -7.44 -16.99 -5.09
N THR A 213 -7.98 -15.89 -4.58
CA THR A 213 -8.02 -15.58 -3.13
C THR A 213 -8.70 -16.69 -2.33
N ASN A 214 -9.82 -17.22 -2.83
CA ASN A 214 -10.54 -18.32 -2.17
C ASN A 214 -9.75 -19.65 -2.21
N VAL A 215 -9.04 -19.92 -3.31
CA VAL A 215 -8.31 -21.19 -3.49
C VAL A 215 -7.01 -21.23 -2.71
N VAL A 216 -6.23 -20.14 -2.70
CA VAL A 216 -4.91 -20.12 -2.05
C VAL A 216 -4.85 -19.38 -0.73
N LYS A 217 -5.88 -18.58 -0.39
CA LYS A 217 -5.97 -17.79 0.85
C LYS A 217 -4.67 -17.00 1.12
N PRO A 218 -4.35 -16.01 0.26
CA PRO A 218 -3.10 -15.26 0.37
C PRO A 218 -2.97 -14.59 1.74
N ASP A 219 -1.78 -14.64 2.32
CA ASP A 219 -1.45 -13.95 3.58
C ASP A 219 -1.33 -12.44 3.37
N PHE A 220 -1.00 -12.02 2.14
CA PHE A 220 -0.77 -10.64 1.80
C PHE A 220 -1.16 -10.33 0.35
N LYS A 221 -1.81 -9.19 0.13
CA LYS A 221 -2.26 -8.72 -1.17
C LYS A 221 -1.67 -7.34 -1.44
N ILE A 222 -1.01 -7.20 -2.59
CA ILE A 222 -0.34 -5.97 -3.00
C ILE A 222 -0.99 -5.42 -4.25
N PHE A 223 -1.48 -4.19 -4.18
CA PHE A 223 -1.86 -3.43 -5.36
C PHE A 223 -0.62 -2.78 -5.99
N VAL A 224 -0.46 -2.89 -7.31
CA VAL A 224 0.61 -2.21 -8.05
C VAL A 224 0.02 -1.15 -8.96
N GLY A 225 0.31 0.11 -8.63
CA GLY A 225 -0.17 1.30 -9.32
C GLY A 225 0.93 2.06 -10.06
N ASP A 226 0.56 2.78 -11.11
CA ASP A 226 1.47 3.68 -11.84
C ASP A 226 1.37 5.10 -11.26
N SER A 227 2.47 5.64 -10.73
CA SER A 227 2.46 7.00 -10.16
C SER A 227 2.15 8.06 -11.21
N LEU A 228 2.54 7.84 -12.48
CA LEU A 228 2.34 8.80 -13.57
C LEU A 228 0.88 8.92 -14.02
N ALA A 229 0.05 7.93 -13.72
CA ALA A 229 -1.36 7.95 -14.07
C ALA A 229 -2.20 8.74 -13.06
N GLY A 230 -1.61 9.25 -11.98
CA GLY A 230 -2.26 10.20 -11.07
C GLY A 230 -3.60 9.70 -10.54
N ASN A 231 -4.66 10.50 -10.75
CA ASN A 231 -6.02 10.19 -10.31
C ASN A 231 -6.58 8.88 -10.89
N ASP A 232 -6.15 8.45 -12.07
CA ASP A 232 -6.59 7.15 -12.63
C ASP A 232 -6.11 5.99 -11.76
N THR A 233 -4.89 6.06 -11.23
CA THR A 233 -4.36 5.05 -10.29
C THR A 233 -5.09 5.11 -8.95
N VAL A 234 -5.50 6.30 -8.48
CA VAL A 234 -6.29 6.43 -7.25
C VAL A 234 -7.66 5.75 -7.42
N ASN A 235 -8.34 6.00 -8.54
CA ASN A 235 -9.62 5.37 -8.85
C ASN A 235 -9.49 3.84 -8.98
N GLN A 236 -8.41 3.37 -9.60
CA GLN A 236 -8.08 1.95 -9.66
C GLN A 236 -7.88 1.36 -8.26
N ALA A 237 -7.07 2.01 -7.41
CA ALA A 237 -6.82 1.54 -6.06
C ALA A 237 -8.12 1.42 -5.26
N LYS A 238 -9.02 2.42 -5.37
CA LYS A 238 -10.35 2.40 -4.76
C LYS A 238 -11.18 1.19 -5.23
N GLU A 239 -11.32 1.00 -6.54
CA GLU A 239 -12.09 -0.12 -7.11
C GLU A 239 -11.51 -1.49 -6.72
N PHE A 240 -10.19 -1.67 -6.78
CA PHE A 240 -9.53 -2.91 -6.35
C PHE A 240 -9.68 -3.14 -4.85
N HIS A 241 -9.60 -2.09 -4.03
CA HIS A 241 -9.74 -2.23 -2.59
C HIS A 241 -11.16 -2.60 -2.19
N GLU A 242 -12.18 -2.07 -2.88
CA GLU A 242 -13.58 -2.45 -2.67
C GLU A 242 -13.83 -3.95 -2.88
N HIS A 243 -13.23 -4.55 -3.92
CA HIS A 243 -13.48 -5.94 -4.31
C HIS A 243 -12.51 -6.96 -3.71
N VAL A 244 -11.23 -6.60 -3.59
CA VAL A 244 -10.13 -7.53 -3.23
C VAL A 244 -9.61 -7.29 -1.82
N LYS A 245 -9.84 -6.10 -1.26
CA LYS A 245 -9.35 -5.67 0.06
C LYS A 245 -7.86 -5.94 0.22
N PHE A 246 -7.04 -5.37 -0.66
CA PHE A 246 -5.59 -5.53 -0.59
C PHE A 246 -4.99 -4.81 0.62
N ASP A 247 -3.81 -5.24 1.06
CA ASP A 247 -3.20 -4.87 2.35
C ASP A 247 -2.15 -3.75 2.22
N ALA A 248 -1.53 -3.60 1.04
CA ALA A 248 -0.57 -2.52 0.77
C ALA A 248 -0.46 -2.21 -0.72
N SER A 249 0.22 -1.11 -1.04
CA SER A 249 0.49 -0.68 -2.41
C SER A 249 1.98 -0.63 -2.75
N ILE A 250 2.31 -0.90 -4.00
CA ILE A 250 3.59 -0.54 -4.63
C ILE A 250 3.29 0.48 -5.73
N LEU A 251 3.99 1.61 -5.70
CA LEU A 251 3.85 2.64 -6.74
C LEU A 251 5.06 2.58 -7.67
N THR A 252 4.81 2.46 -8.97
CA THR A 252 5.88 2.38 -9.97
C THR A 252 6.08 3.71 -10.68
N LYS A 253 7.22 3.84 -11.38
CA LYS A 253 7.59 5.03 -12.15
C LYS A 253 7.62 6.31 -11.30
N SER A 254 7.88 6.15 -10.01
CA SER A 254 7.85 7.25 -9.04
C SER A 254 9.03 8.21 -9.25
N ASP A 255 10.11 7.75 -9.90
CA ASP A 255 11.23 8.58 -10.35
C ASP A 255 10.81 9.69 -11.33
N ALA A 256 9.83 9.41 -12.18
CA ALA A 256 9.30 10.34 -13.16
C ALA A 256 8.08 11.14 -12.67
N ASP A 257 7.60 10.86 -11.45
CA ASP A 257 6.43 11.54 -10.89
C ASP A 257 6.80 12.92 -10.30
N ALA A 258 6.50 13.97 -11.05
CA ALA A 258 6.65 15.35 -10.62
C ALA A 258 5.49 15.86 -9.74
N ARG A 259 4.39 15.10 -9.62
CA ARG A 259 3.14 15.51 -8.96
C ARG A 259 3.03 14.98 -7.53
N GLY A 260 3.18 13.68 -7.33
CA GLY A 260 3.24 13.08 -5.99
C GLY A 260 1.94 12.89 -5.22
N GLY A 261 0.82 13.41 -5.75
CA GLY A 261 -0.48 13.28 -5.10
C GLY A 261 -1.01 11.84 -5.05
N ALA A 262 -0.55 10.97 -5.94
CA ALA A 262 -1.03 9.59 -6.03
C ALA A 262 -0.76 8.79 -4.75
N ALA A 263 0.42 8.91 -4.15
CA ALA A 263 0.78 8.17 -2.95
C ALA A 263 -0.12 8.54 -1.76
N LEU A 264 -0.25 9.84 -1.51
CA LEU A 264 -1.10 10.37 -0.45
C LEU A 264 -2.56 9.97 -0.65
N SER A 265 -3.05 10.07 -1.89
CA SER A 265 -4.43 9.79 -2.23
C SER A 265 -4.77 8.31 -2.09
N ILE A 266 -3.89 7.42 -2.53
CA ILE A 266 -4.08 5.97 -2.38
C ILE A 266 -4.19 5.60 -0.91
N VAL A 267 -3.24 6.06 -0.08
CA VAL A 267 -3.24 5.79 1.37
C VAL A 267 -4.55 6.23 2.00
N LYS A 268 -5.05 7.42 1.65
CA LYS A 268 -6.32 7.90 2.20
C LYS A 268 -7.52 7.06 1.75
N VAL A 269 -7.67 6.82 0.45
CA VAL A 269 -8.89 6.17 -0.08
C VAL A 269 -8.94 4.67 0.23
N THR A 270 -7.79 4.03 0.45
CA THR A 270 -7.73 2.59 0.78
C THR A 270 -7.44 2.30 2.24
N SER A 271 -6.99 3.30 3.01
CA SER A 271 -6.52 3.13 4.39
C SER A 271 -5.44 2.04 4.51
N THR A 272 -4.62 1.88 3.47
CA THR A 272 -3.52 0.91 3.43
C THR A 272 -2.21 1.56 3.03
N PRO A 273 -1.07 1.11 3.59
CA PRO A 273 0.19 1.80 3.41
C PRO A 273 0.78 1.54 2.03
N VAL A 274 1.60 2.50 1.56
CA VAL A 274 2.53 2.27 0.46
C VAL A 274 3.76 1.57 1.04
N LEU A 275 4.08 0.38 0.52
CA LEU A 275 5.19 -0.44 1.01
C LEU A 275 6.50 -0.13 0.27
N TYR A 276 6.42 0.00 -1.06
CA TYR A 276 7.59 0.25 -1.91
C TYR A 276 7.26 1.25 -3.02
N VAL A 277 8.30 1.94 -3.48
CA VAL A 277 8.31 2.76 -4.69
C VAL A 277 9.31 2.21 -5.70
N GLY A 278 8.88 2.07 -6.95
CA GLY A 278 9.71 1.72 -8.09
C GLY A 278 10.28 2.97 -8.73
N VAL A 279 11.61 3.13 -8.65
CA VAL A 279 12.33 4.36 -9.06
C VAL A 279 13.26 4.14 -10.28
N GLY A 280 12.98 3.11 -11.08
CA GLY A 280 13.80 2.74 -12.22
C GLY A 280 13.44 1.37 -12.79
N GLN A 281 14.29 0.81 -13.64
CA GLN A 281 14.05 -0.47 -14.34
C GLN A 281 14.82 -1.65 -13.73
N GLU A 282 15.92 -1.40 -13.03
CA GLU A 282 16.76 -2.45 -12.47
C GLU A 282 16.09 -3.10 -11.24
N TYR A 283 16.55 -4.32 -10.90
CA TYR A 283 15.99 -5.06 -9.76
C TYR A 283 16.18 -4.34 -8.42
N ASP A 284 17.27 -3.57 -8.28
CA ASP A 284 17.58 -2.81 -7.08
C ASP A 284 16.84 -1.46 -6.99
N ASP A 285 16.05 -1.11 -8.02
CA ASP A 285 15.26 0.13 -8.08
C ASP A 285 13.85 -0.03 -7.45
N LEU A 286 13.65 -1.05 -6.61
CA LEU A 286 12.51 -1.10 -5.69
C LEU A 286 12.99 -0.64 -4.32
N LYS A 287 12.52 0.53 -3.87
CA LYS A 287 12.92 1.13 -2.60
C LYS A 287 11.77 1.09 -1.60
N PRO A 288 12.02 0.83 -0.31
CA PRO A 288 11.00 1.01 0.72
C PRO A 288 10.42 2.42 0.65
N PHE A 289 9.10 2.54 0.78
CA PHE A 289 8.49 3.86 0.94
C PHE A 289 8.76 4.35 2.36
N ASP A 290 9.26 5.57 2.46
CA ASP A 290 9.57 6.22 3.72
C ASP A 290 8.84 7.57 3.75
N LYS A 291 7.89 7.71 4.69
CA LYS A 291 7.05 8.90 4.77
C LYS A 291 7.87 10.15 5.11
N ASP A 292 8.95 10.01 5.88
CA ASP A 292 9.77 11.14 6.31
C ASP A 292 10.57 11.67 5.11
N THR A 293 11.16 10.78 4.31
CA THR A 293 11.80 11.08 3.03
C THR A 293 10.82 11.71 2.05
N PHE A 294 9.58 11.23 2.00
CA PHE A 294 8.52 11.83 1.18
C PHE A 294 8.23 13.27 1.63
N LEU A 295 7.99 13.48 2.92
CA LEU A 295 7.73 14.80 3.51
C LEU A 295 8.91 15.76 3.30
N GLU A 296 10.15 15.30 3.50
CA GLU A 296 11.36 16.08 3.24
C GLU A 296 11.49 16.46 1.77
N THR A 297 11.13 15.57 0.85
CA THR A 297 11.15 15.85 -0.59
C THR A 297 10.12 16.92 -0.96
N VAL A 298 8.90 16.80 -0.42
CA VAL A 298 7.79 17.72 -0.68
C VAL A 298 8.00 19.08 -0.02
N PHE A 299 8.44 19.13 1.24
CA PHE A 299 8.53 20.37 2.00
C PHE A 299 9.95 20.96 2.04
N GLY A 300 10.94 20.24 1.52
CA GLY A 300 12.36 20.52 1.71
C GLY A 300 12.82 20.15 3.12
N SER A 301 14.08 19.73 3.27
CA SER A 301 14.68 19.37 4.56
C SER A 301 14.41 20.46 5.60
N SER A 302 13.51 20.19 6.55
CA SER A 302 13.46 20.93 7.79
C SER A 302 14.76 20.59 8.49
N LYS A 303 15.65 21.56 8.68
CA LYS A 303 16.57 21.43 9.82
C LYS A 303 15.69 21.50 11.06
N THR A 304 15.10 20.37 11.44
CA THR A 304 14.64 20.14 12.80
C THR A 304 15.89 20.36 13.64
N SER A 305 15.92 21.49 14.34
CA SER A 305 16.84 21.68 15.44
C SER A 305 16.74 20.44 16.29
N SER A 306 17.83 19.67 16.30
CA SER A 306 18.04 18.58 17.24
C SER A 306 17.48 18.97 18.59
N THR A 307 16.50 18.22 19.09
CA THR A 307 16.25 18.16 20.52
C THR A 307 17.60 17.83 21.15
N PRO A 308 18.22 18.71 21.95
CA PRO A 308 19.44 18.31 22.63
C PRO A 308 19.00 17.23 23.62
N SER A 309 19.45 16.01 23.36
CA SER A 309 19.50 14.95 24.36
C SER A 309 20.08 15.56 25.63
N LEU A 310 19.26 15.68 26.68
CA LEU A 310 19.72 15.95 28.04
C LEU A 310 20.54 14.74 28.47
N GLN A 311 21.81 14.71 28.08
CA GLN A 311 22.81 13.93 28.80
C GLN A 311 23.02 14.63 30.15
N PRO A 312 23.01 13.89 31.28
CA PRO A 312 23.37 14.47 32.56
C PRO A 312 24.82 14.95 32.46
N LYS A 313 25.04 16.24 32.71
CA LYS A 313 26.39 16.77 32.88
C LYS A 313 26.99 16.09 34.11
N ILE A 314 27.92 15.16 33.86
CA ILE A 314 28.82 14.64 34.89
C ILE A 314 29.76 15.79 35.25
N SER A 315 29.48 16.42 36.39
CA SER A 315 30.38 17.37 37.04
C SER A 315 31.57 16.59 37.61
N LYS A 316 32.80 17.03 37.28
CA LYS A 316 34.04 16.52 37.88
C LYS A 316 34.07 16.76 39.40
N PRO A 317 34.69 15.87 40.19
CA PRO A 317 34.79 16.05 41.64
C PRO A 317 35.88 17.07 41.99
N ILE A 318 35.56 17.94 42.95
CA ILE A 318 36.54 18.70 43.74
C ILE A 318 36.73 17.95 45.05
N GLU A 319 37.98 17.72 45.40
CA GLU A 319 38.43 17.02 46.60
C GLU A 319 38.41 17.91 47.85
N GLN A 320 38.07 17.28 48.98
CA GLN A 320 38.48 17.52 50.38
C GLN A 320 37.90 18.76 51.12
N GLN A 321 37.14 18.51 52.20
CA GLN A 321 37.65 18.43 53.59
C GLN A 321 36.51 18.10 54.59
N LYS A 322 36.92 17.48 55.70
CA LYS A 322 36.12 16.97 56.84
C LYS A 322 35.59 18.10 57.72
N ASP A 323 34.42 17.90 58.35
CA ASP A 323 34.27 17.86 59.82
C ASP A 323 32.82 17.57 60.25
N GLU A 324 32.69 17.33 61.55
CA GLU A 324 31.80 16.41 62.27
C GLU A 324 30.39 16.93 62.62
N THR A 325 29.57 15.96 63.09
CA THR A 325 28.60 16.00 64.22
C THR A 325 27.13 16.45 64.07
N VAL A 326 26.24 15.47 64.40
CA VAL A 326 25.15 15.51 65.42
C VAL A 326 23.67 15.67 64.97
N GLU A 327 22.94 14.57 65.24
CA GLU A 327 21.58 14.33 65.81
C GLU A 327 20.27 14.95 65.30
N GLU A 328 19.29 14.02 65.24
CA GLU A 328 17.84 14.09 65.56
C GLU A 328 16.96 15.14 64.85
N SER A 329 15.80 14.81 64.27
CA SER A 329 14.65 14.14 64.90
C SER A 329 13.54 13.85 63.86
N LYS A 330 12.81 12.73 64.02
CA LYS A 330 11.31 12.58 64.06
C LYS A 330 10.44 13.22 62.94
N GLU A 331 9.37 12.64 62.38
CA GLU A 331 8.48 11.51 62.72
C GLU A 331 7.35 11.41 61.66
N ILE A 332 6.80 10.19 61.45
CA ILE A 332 5.42 9.80 61.05
C ILE A 332 5.02 10.14 59.58
N ILE A 333 4.46 9.27 58.74
CA ILE A 333 3.31 8.35 58.89
C ILE A 333 3.50 7.12 57.97
N GLU A 334 3.42 5.92 58.56
CA GLU A 334 3.03 4.68 57.88
C GLU A 334 1.51 4.58 57.94
N GLU A 335 0.86 4.32 56.81
CA GLU A 335 -0.41 3.61 56.80
C GLU A 335 -0.44 2.68 55.58
N SER A 336 -0.52 1.40 55.90
CA SER A 336 -0.71 0.24 55.05
C SER A 336 -2.19 0.10 54.67
N GLU A 337 -2.49 -0.20 53.41
CA GLU A 337 -3.75 -0.88 53.08
C GLU A 337 -3.53 -2.03 52.09
N GLU A 338 -4.22 -3.12 52.42
CA GLU A 338 -4.19 -4.44 51.83
C GLU A 338 -4.86 -4.49 50.44
N ILE A 339 -4.48 -5.54 49.72
CA ILE A 339 -4.93 -5.93 48.40
C ILE A 339 -6.33 -6.56 48.53
N GLU A 340 -7.32 -6.00 47.82
CA GLU A 340 -8.65 -6.60 47.64
C GLU A 340 -8.69 -7.33 46.28
N GLU A 341 -8.93 -8.65 46.29
CA GLU A 341 -9.14 -9.46 45.09
C GLU A 341 -10.51 -9.11 44.43
N PRO A 342 -10.61 -9.01 43.10
CA PRO A 342 -11.90 -8.75 42.45
C PRO A 342 -12.75 -10.03 42.31
N GLU A 343 -14.04 -9.87 42.64
CA GLU A 343 -15.12 -10.86 42.48
C GLU A 343 -15.32 -11.36 41.02
N PRO A 344 -15.89 -12.57 40.82
CA PRO A 344 -16.09 -13.15 39.49
C PRO A 344 -17.25 -12.52 38.72
N ILE A 345 -17.02 -12.30 37.42
CA ILE A 345 -17.96 -11.74 36.43
C ILE A 345 -19.08 -12.76 36.12
N PRO A 346 -20.37 -12.36 36.05
CA PRO A 346 -21.47 -13.27 35.72
C PRO A 346 -21.58 -13.59 34.21
N GLU A 347 -21.88 -14.85 33.90
CA GLU A 347 -22.09 -15.38 32.55
C GLU A 347 -23.25 -14.69 31.81
N LYS A 348 -23.00 -14.26 30.56
CA LYS A 348 -24.02 -13.72 29.64
C LYS A 348 -24.89 -14.84 29.07
N LYS A 349 -26.21 -14.70 29.22
CA LYS A 349 -27.25 -15.50 28.55
C LYS A 349 -27.17 -15.32 27.03
N GLN A 350 -27.25 -16.44 26.30
CA GLN A 350 -27.40 -16.51 24.85
C GLN A 350 -28.76 -15.99 24.40
N GLU A 351 -28.78 -15.11 23.39
CA GLU A 351 -29.97 -14.74 22.62
C GLU A 351 -30.27 -15.78 21.54
N PRO A 352 -31.56 -15.99 21.16
CA PRO A 352 -31.94 -17.04 20.22
C PRO A 352 -31.64 -16.67 18.76
N GLU A 353 -31.17 -17.65 17.99
CA GLU A 353 -30.90 -17.56 16.56
C GLU A 353 -32.16 -17.23 15.73
N SER A 354 -31.99 -16.37 14.73
CA SER A 354 -32.99 -16.04 13.72
C SER A 354 -33.23 -17.22 12.75
N PRO A 355 -34.47 -17.40 12.25
CA PRO A 355 -34.80 -18.52 11.36
C PRO A 355 -34.14 -18.37 9.97
N PRO A 356 -33.82 -19.49 9.29
CA PRO A 356 -33.09 -19.46 8.02
C PRO A 356 -33.95 -18.92 6.87
N GLU A 357 -33.31 -18.15 5.98
CA GLU A 357 -33.91 -17.61 4.75
C GLU A 357 -34.36 -18.71 3.77
N PRO A 358 -35.45 -18.49 2.99
CA PRO A 358 -35.94 -19.46 2.02
C PRO A 358 -34.99 -19.58 0.82
N LYS A 359 -34.77 -20.82 0.36
CA LYS A 359 -33.91 -21.13 -0.81
C LYS A 359 -34.48 -20.51 -2.10
N PRO A 360 -33.61 -19.96 -2.98
CA PRO A 360 -34.04 -19.43 -4.27
C PRO A 360 -34.52 -20.54 -5.21
N GLU A 361 -35.60 -20.27 -5.95
CA GLU A 361 -36.14 -21.16 -6.98
C GLU A 361 -35.14 -21.35 -8.15
N PRO A 362 -35.11 -22.55 -8.78
CA PRO A 362 -34.21 -22.82 -9.89
C PRO A 362 -34.60 -22.01 -11.14
N LYS A 363 -33.61 -21.36 -11.77
CA LYS A 363 -33.78 -20.65 -13.04
C LYS A 363 -34.17 -21.63 -14.16
N PRO A 364 -35.05 -21.24 -15.10
CA PRO A 364 -35.38 -22.07 -16.25
C PRO A 364 -34.16 -22.27 -17.17
N GLU A 365 -33.99 -23.49 -17.66
CA GLU A 365 -32.89 -23.87 -18.57
C GLU A 365 -32.95 -23.10 -19.90
N PRO A 366 -31.79 -22.70 -20.47
CA PRO A 366 -31.76 -22.04 -21.77
C PRO A 366 -32.17 -22.99 -22.89
N LYS A 367 -33.00 -22.49 -23.82
CA LYS A 367 -33.37 -23.23 -25.03
C LYS A 367 -32.12 -23.54 -25.89
N PRO A 368 -32.04 -24.73 -26.50
CA PRO A 368 -30.89 -25.10 -27.33
C PRO A 368 -30.78 -24.20 -28.57
N GLU A 369 -29.56 -23.76 -28.87
CA GLU A 369 -29.24 -22.99 -30.06
C GLU A 369 -29.49 -23.80 -31.35
N PRO A 370 -29.96 -23.16 -32.44
CA PRO A 370 -30.13 -23.83 -33.72
C PRO A 370 -28.78 -24.26 -34.31
N LYS A 371 -28.70 -25.50 -34.81
CA LYS A 371 -27.49 -26.04 -35.43
C LYS A 371 -27.10 -25.21 -36.67
N PRO A 372 -25.80 -24.95 -36.89
CA PRO A 372 -25.34 -24.25 -38.08
C PRO A 372 -25.60 -25.07 -39.35
N GLU A 373 -26.04 -24.39 -40.41
CA GLU A 373 -26.24 -24.99 -41.74
C GLU A 373 -24.92 -25.52 -42.32
N PRO A 374 -24.93 -26.66 -43.04
CA PRO A 374 -23.73 -27.24 -43.62
C PRO A 374 -23.15 -26.33 -44.72
N LYS A 375 -21.83 -26.12 -44.68
CA LYS A 375 -21.10 -25.36 -45.70
C LYS A 375 -21.18 -26.08 -47.06
N PRO A 376 -21.34 -25.33 -48.17
CA PRO A 376 -21.33 -25.93 -49.51
C PRO A 376 -19.96 -26.53 -49.85
N GLU A 377 -19.97 -27.71 -50.46
CA GLU A 377 -18.77 -28.42 -50.89
C GLU A 377 -17.96 -27.63 -51.94
N PRO A 378 -16.62 -27.68 -51.90
CA PRO A 378 -15.78 -26.99 -52.87
C PRO A 378 -15.90 -27.63 -54.25
N LYS A 379 -16.05 -26.78 -55.29
CA LYS A 379 -16.06 -27.21 -56.70
C LYS A 379 -14.71 -27.84 -57.08
N PRO A 380 -14.70 -28.92 -57.87
CA PRO A 380 -13.46 -29.58 -58.29
C PRO A 380 -12.63 -28.69 -59.22
N GLU A 381 -11.31 -28.70 -59.01
CA GLU A 381 -10.33 -27.96 -59.80
C GLU A 381 -10.25 -28.48 -61.26
N PRO A 382 -10.00 -27.61 -62.26
CA PRO A 382 -9.84 -28.04 -63.64
C PRO A 382 -8.53 -28.84 -63.82
N LYS A 383 -8.59 -29.97 -64.52
CA LYS A 383 -7.40 -30.74 -64.90
C LYS A 383 -6.52 -29.93 -65.87
N PRO A 384 -5.18 -30.00 -65.73
CA PRO A 384 -4.27 -29.32 -66.66
C PRO A 384 -4.30 -29.99 -68.04
N GLU A 385 -4.39 -29.17 -69.09
CA GLU A 385 -4.27 -29.61 -70.48
C GLU A 385 -2.84 -30.07 -70.80
N PRO A 386 -2.66 -31.12 -71.62
CA PRO A 386 -1.34 -31.55 -72.04
C PRO A 386 -0.78 -30.59 -73.10
N LYS A 387 0.42 -30.05 -72.85
CA LYS A 387 1.15 -29.25 -73.85
C LYS A 387 1.77 -30.16 -74.92
N PRO A 388 1.73 -29.78 -76.21
CA PRO A 388 2.43 -30.46 -77.30
C PRO A 388 3.94 -30.21 -77.31
#